data_AF-A0A1U7EAA0-F1
#
_entry.id   AF-A0A1U7EAA0-F1
#
_cell.length_a   1.000
_cell.length_b   1.000
_cell.length_c   1.000
_cell.angle_alpha   90.00
_cell.angle_beta   90.00
_cell.angle_gamma   90.00
#
_symmetry.space_group_name_H-M   'P 1'
#
loop_
_entity.id
_entity.type
_entity.pdbx_description
1 polymer ?
#
loop_
_entity_poly.entity_id
_entity_poly.type
_entity_poly.pdbx_seq_one_letter_code
_entity_poly.pdbx_strand_id
1 'polypeptide(L)'
;MKKLIKCNNEHAFTLVEMLIVLLIISVLSLLIIPNLNETSSTVNEDGMVALEQLIISQQDLYELRNGTRPSIQKLAADKYITDAQLKKAISWGIIVE
;
A
#
# COMPACT_ATOMS: atom_id res chain seq x y z
N MET A 1 -35.61 -43.85 35.56
CA MET A 1 -36.64 -43.25 34.71
C MET A 1 -36.17 -41.87 34.26
N LYS A 2 -36.24 -41.61 32.95
CA LYS A 2 -36.08 -40.35 32.19
C LYS A 2 -35.19 -39.21 32.74
N LYS A 3 -34.02 -39.06 32.11
CA LYS A 3 -33.23 -37.83 32.08
C LYS A 3 -33.94 -36.84 31.12
N LEU A 4 -34.41 -35.70 31.62
CA LEU A 4 -35.00 -34.64 30.82
C LEU A 4 -33.89 -33.68 30.36
N ILE A 5 -33.47 -33.81 29.10
CA ILE A 5 -32.56 -32.84 28.47
C ILE A 5 -33.41 -31.62 28.11
N LYS A 6 -33.24 -30.51 28.85
CA LYS A 6 -33.85 -29.23 28.53
C LYS A 6 -32.97 -28.54 27.49
N CYS A 7 -33.36 -28.62 26.22
CA CYS A 7 -32.81 -27.76 25.16
C CYS A 7 -33.42 -26.37 25.32
N ASN A 8 -32.63 -25.41 25.78
CA ASN A 8 -32.97 -23.99 25.66
C ASN A 8 -32.82 -23.62 24.18
N ASN A 9 -33.95 -23.47 23.50
CA ASN A 9 -34.00 -23.09 22.09
C ASN A 9 -34.00 -21.55 22.02
N GLU A 10 -32.83 -20.95 22.19
CA GLU A 10 -32.69 -19.48 22.12
C GLU A 10 -32.51 -19.09 20.66
N HIS A 11 -33.62 -18.74 20.00
CA HIS A 11 -33.63 -18.24 18.64
C HIS A 11 -33.18 -16.76 18.62
N ALA A 12 -31.89 -16.52 18.79
CA ALA A 12 -31.26 -15.19 18.70
C ALA A 12 -30.49 -15.03 17.38
N PHE A 13 -31.23 -15.03 16.27
CA PHE A 13 -30.73 -14.53 14.99
C PHE A 13 -31.93 -14.03 14.17
N THR A 14 -32.52 -12.95 14.65
CA THR A 14 -33.65 -12.31 13.94
C THR A 14 -33.13 -11.40 12.82
N LEU A 15 -33.98 -11.09 11.84
CA LEU A 15 -33.63 -10.08 10.83
C LEU A 15 -33.33 -8.71 11.47
N VAL A 16 -34.01 -8.38 12.56
CA VAL A 16 -33.80 -7.12 13.31
C VAL A 16 -32.39 -7.07 13.89
N GLU A 17 -31.88 -8.19 14.40
CA GLU A 17 -30.52 -8.30 14.92
C GLU A 17 -29.48 -8.04 13.82
N MET A 18 -29.68 -8.60 12.63
CA MET A 18 -28.83 -8.34 11.47
C MET A 18 -28.87 -6.88 11.02
N LEU A 19 -30.02 -6.21 11.09
CA LEU A 19 -30.13 -4.78 10.76
C LEU A 19 -29.33 -3.90 11.72
N ILE A 20 -29.40 -4.19 13.02
CA ILE A 20 -28.62 -3.44 14.03
C ILE A 20 -27.12 -3.68 13.85
N VAL A 21 -26.70 -4.91 13.53
CA VAL A 21 -25.29 -5.23 13.26
C VAL A 21 -24.78 -4.48 12.03
N LEU A 22 -25.54 -4.45 10.93
CA LEU A 22 -25.16 -3.69 9.73
C LEU A 22 -25.07 -2.19 9.99
N LEU A 23 -25.97 -1.65 10.81
CA LEU A 23 -25.94 -0.25 11.24
C LEU A 23 -24.65 0.06 12.02
N ILE A 24 -24.28 -0.77 13.00
CA ILE A 24 -23.07 -0.58 13.80
C ILE A 24 -21.82 -0.67 12.92
N ILE A 25 -21.70 -1.69 12.06
CA ILE A 25 -20.55 -1.86 11.17
C ILE A 25 -20.45 -0.67 10.20
N SER A 26 -21.56 -0.16 9.68
CA SER A 26 -21.56 1.01 8.79
C SER A 26 -20.96 2.25 9.47
N VAL A 27 -21.31 2.51 10.73
CA VAL A 27 -20.77 3.65 11.50
C VAL A 27 -19.27 3.44 11.78
N LEU A 28 -18.88 2.23 12.16
CA LEU A 28 -17.47 1.89 12.39
C LEU A 28 -16.63 2.03 11.10
N SER A 29 -17.13 1.58 9.96
CA SER A 29 -16.45 1.72 8.66
C SER A 29 -16.22 3.18 8.29
N LEU A 30 -17.19 4.07 8.52
CA LEU A 30 -17.03 5.51 8.29
C LEU A 30 -15.94 6.15 9.16
N LEU A 31 -15.66 5.61 10.35
CA LEU A 31 -14.58 6.09 11.22
C LEU A 31 -13.21 5.49 10.85
N ILE A 32 -13.17 4.24 10.37
CA ILE A 32 -11.91 3.54 10.02
C ILE A 32 -11.38 3.97 8.65
N ILE A 33 -12.24 4.06 7.63
CA ILE A 33 -11.86 4.43 6.26
C ILE A 33 -11.07 5.75 6.16
N PRO A 34 -11.48 6.87 6.79
CA PRO A 34 -10.73 8.11 6.71
C PRO A 34 -9.33 7.98 7.33
N ASN A 35 -9.20 7.24 8.44
CA ASN A 35 -7.92 6.98 9.09
C ASN A 35 -6.99 6.07 8.25
N LEU A 36 -7.52 5.19 7.40
CA LEU A 36 -6.70 4.37 6.48
C LEU A 36 -6.14 5.16 5.30
N ASN A 37 -6.82 6.22 4.87
CA ASN A 37 -6.42 6.99 3.68
C ASN A 37 -5.13 7.80 3.94
N GLU A 38 -4.89 8.27 5.17
CA GLU A 38 -3.71 9.09 5.47
C GLU A 38 -2.41 8.29 5.47
N THR A 39 -2.43 7.02 5.90
CA THR A 39 -1.24 6.15 5.85
C THR A 39 -0.80 5.82 4.41
N SER A 40 -1.74 5.80 3.46
CA SER A 40 -1.40 5.52 2.05
C SER A 40 -0.58 6.64 1.42
N SER A 41 -0.87 7.89 1.79
CA SER A 41 -0.13 9.06 1.30
C SER A 41 1.30 9.10 1.86
N THR A 42 1.47 8.91 3.17
CA THR A 42 2.80 8.89 3.81
C THR A 42 3.66 7.73 3.29
N VAL A 43 3.10 6.52 3.15
CA VAL A 43 3.83 5.38 2.56
C VAL A 43 4.20 5.64 1.11
N ASN A 44 3.39 6.38 0.36
CA ASN A 44 3.71 6.77 -1.01
C ASN A 44 4.86 7.78 -1.07
N GLU A 45 4.91 8.75 -0.17
CA GLU A 45 6.03 9.70 -0.04
C GLU A 45 7.33 9.02 0.39
N ASP A 46 7.29 8.18 1.44
CA ASP A 46 8.45 7.40 1.88
C ASP A 46 8.95 6.47 0.76
N GLY A 47 8.03 5.87 0.01
CA GLY A 47 8.35 5.04 -1.15
C GLY A 47 8.95 5.82 -2.31
N MET A 48 8.63 7.10 -2.46
CA MET A 48 9.21 8.00 -3.45
C MET A 48 10.66 8.35 -3.10
N VAL A 49 10.91 8.73 -1.84
CA VAL A 49 12.27 9.01 -1.33
C VAL A 49 13.17 7.78 -1.43
N ALA A 50 12.65 6.60 -1.09
CA ALA A 50 13.41 5.35 -1.22
C ALA A 50 13.74 5.01 -2.68
N LEU A 51 12.82 5.27 -3.62
CA LEU A 51 13.06 5.06 -5.05
C LEU A 51 14.12 6.04 -5.59
N GLU A 52 14.05 7.30 -5.19
CA GLU A 52 15.06 8.31 -5.53
C GLU A 52 16.45 7.90 -5.04
N GLN A 53 16.57 7.48 -3.77
CA GLN A 53 17.84 7.06 -3.20
C GLN A 53 18.41 5.81 -3.90
N LEU A 54 17.55 4.88 -4.32
CA LEU A 54 17.98 3.74 -5.12
C LEU A 54 18.54 4.17 -6.48
N ILE A 55 17.85 5.09 -7.16
CA ILE A 55 18.30 5.61 -8.47
C ILE A 55 19.64 6.32 -8.33
N ILE A 56 19.81 7.17 -7.30
CA ILE A 56 21.10 7.84 -7.01
C ILE A 56 22.19 6.80 -6.76
N SER A 57 21.92 5.78 -5.95
CA SER A 57 22.89 4.70 -5.72
C SER A 57 23.28 3.99 -7.01
N GLN A 58 22.36 3.77 -7.95
CA GLN A 58 22.69 3.21 -9.26
C GLN A 58 23.47 4.19 -10.15
N GLN A 59 23.18 5.49 -10.08
CA GLN A 59 23.98 6.52 -10.75
C GLN A 59 25.42 6.52 -10.23
N ASP A 60 25.61 6.47 -8.91
CA ASP A 60 26.93 6.47 -8.27
C ASP A 60 27.74 5.23 -8.67
N LEU A 61 27.11 4.05 -8.70
CA LEU A 61 27.76 2.82 -9.15
C LEU A 61 28.16 2.87 -10.62
N TYR A 62 27.30 3.47 -11.47
CA TYR A 62 27.63 3.67 -12.87
C TYR A 62 28.76 4.69 -13.04
N GLU A 63 28.73 5.80 -12.30
CA GLU A 63 29.78 6.82 -12.31
C GLU A 63 31.13 6.23 -11.89
N LEU A 64 31.14 5.40 -10.85
CA LEU A 64 32.35 4.69 -10.42
C LEU A 64 32.94 3.79 -11.51
N ARG A 65 32.09 3.20 -12.36
CA ARG A 65 32.53 2.28 -13.43
C ARG A 65 32.88 2.98 -14.74
N ASN A 66 32.11 4.00 -15.11
CA ASN A 66 32.13 4.61 -16.44
C ASN A 66 32.61 6.07 -16.42
N GLY A 67 32.87 6.66 -15.25
CA GLY A 67 33.40 8.01 -15.08
C GLY A 67 32.44 9.13 -15.48
N THR A 68 31.16 8.85 -15.66
CA THR A 68 30.14 9.83 -16.04
C THR A 68 28.84 9.50 -15.33
N ARG A 69 28.23 10.49 -14.69
CA ARG A 69 26.92 10.34 -14.07
C ARG A 69 25.85 10.11 -15.15
N PRO A 70 25.12 8.98 -15.14
CA PRO A 70 24.15 8.68 -16.18
C PRO A 70 22.80 9.34 -15.91
N SER A 71 22.10 9.75 -16.96
CA SER A 71 20.69 10.11 -16.82
C SER A 71 19.84 8.86 -16.53
N ILE A 72 18.65 9.06 -15.96
CA ILE A 72 17.71 7.95 -15.65
C ILE A 72 17.39 7.11 -16.90
N GLN A 73 17.32 7.73 -18.09
CA GLN A 73 17.07 7.00 -19.34
C GLN A 73 18.26 6.11 -19.73
N LYS A 74 19.48 6.55 -19.43
CA LYS A 74 20.70 5.76 -19.68
C LYS A 74 20.84 4.62 -18.69
N LEU A 75 20.44 4.82 -17.43
CA LEU A 75 20.31 3.74 -16.44
C LEU A 75 19.29 2.68 -16.87
N ALA A 76 18.17 3.07 -17.48
CA ALA A 76 17.18 2.14 -18.01
C ALA A 76 17.73 1.39 -19.24
N ALA A 77 18.39 2.10 -20.16
CA ALA A 77 19.01 1.51 -21.34
C ALA A 77 20.09 0.48 -20.99
N ASP A 78 20.90 0.77 -19.97
CA ASP A 78 21.97 -0.09 -19.48
C ASP A 78 21.50 -1.13 -18.44
N LYS A 79 20.16 -1.29 -18.27
CA LYS A 79 19.49 -2.27 -17.39
C LYS A 79 19.80 -2.16 -15.90
N TYR A 80 20.21 -0.99 -15.42
CA TYR A 80 20.41 -0.73 -13.99
C TYR A 80 19.09 -0.49 -13.25
N ILE A 81 18.05 -0.04 -13.97
CA ILE A 81 16.70 0.13 -13.45
C ILE A 81 15.69 -0.59 -14.35
N THR A 82 14.59 -1.04 -13.77
CA THR A 82 13.49 -1.68 -14.50
C THR A 82 12.56 -0.64 -15.14
N ASP A 83 11.87 -1.01 -16.23
CA ASP A 83 10.86 -0.14 -16.88
C ASP A 83 9.74 0.28 -15.92
N ALA A 84 9.42 -0.57 -14.94
CA ALA A 84 8.45 -0.26 -13.89
C ALA A 84 8.94 0.88 -12.99
N GLN A 85 10.21 0.89 -12.60
CA GLN A 85 10.82 1.95 -11.80
C GLN A 85 10.93 3.25 -12.60
N LEU A 86 11.29 3.18 -13.89
CA LEU A 86 11.31 4.33 -14.79
C LEU A 86 9.92 4.97 -14.90
N LYS A 87 8.88 4.17 -15.14
CA LYS A 87 7.50 4.65 -15.23
C LYS A 87 7.03 5.28 -13.92
N LYS A 88 7.42 4.71 -12.78
CA LYS A 88 7.10 5.24 -11.44
C LYS A 88 7.82 6.57 -11.19
N ALA A 89 9.10 6.67 -11.55
CA ALA A 89 9.87 7.91 -11.45
C ALA A 89 9.29 9.03 -12.32
N ILE A 90 8.89 8.73 -13.57
CA ILE A 90 8.23 9.68 -14.47
C ILE A 90 6.86 10.09 -13.92
N SER A 91 6.06 9.13 -13.45
CA SER A 91 4.73 9.39 -12.88
C SER A 91 4.78 10.23 -11.61
N TRP A 92 5.85 10.14 -10.85
CA TRP A 92 6.08 10.90 -9.62
C TRP A 92 6.87 12.19 -9.85
N GLY A 93 7.27 12.48 -11.09
CA GLY A 93 8.01 13.69 -11.43
C GLY A 93 9.40 13.76 -10.79
N ILE A 94 10.02 12.61 -10.49
CA ILE A 94 11.38 12.57 -9.94
C ILE A 94 12.34 13.00 -11.06
N ILE A 95 12.84 14.23 -10.97
CA ILE A 95 13.87 14.76 -11.87
C ILE A 95 15.21 14.49 -11.20
N VAL A 96 15.81 13.34 -11.50
CA VAL A 96 17.21 13.07 -11.14
C VAL A 96 18.06 13.52 -12.33
N GLU A 97 18.64 14.72 -12.23
CA GLU A 97 19.70 15.18 -13.14
C GLU A 97 20.97 14.31 -13.00
#